data_AF-A0A829YKJ7-F1
#
_entry.id   AF-A0A829YKJ7-F1
#
_cell.length_a   1.000
_cell.length_b   1.000
_cell.length_c   1.000
_cell.angle_alpha   90.00
_cell.angle_beta   90.00
_cell.angle_gamma   90.00
#
_symmetry.space_group_name_H-M   'P 1'
#
loop_
_entity.id
_entity.type
_entity.pdbx_description
1 polymer ?
#
loop_
_entity_poly.entity_id
_entity_poly.type
_entity_poly.pdbx_seq_one_letter_code
_entity_poly.pdbx_strand_id
1 'polypeptide(L)'
;MLGYLNATEGIDEDGWHCTGDLVEVDGEWIMFRGRCTDIINVGGQKVAPVEVEQVILQLDFVQEVIVRGEPHALLGQIVTAKIRLSADDLDIKEAAKRIRAHCQRCLPRYKVPMNIVAVDMSMVDARQKLRRRSVALD
;
A
#
# COMPACT_ATOMS: atom_id res chain seq x y z
N MET A 1 2.14 -1.49 28.48
CA MET A 1 2.21 -2.91 28.07
C MET A 1 3.66 -3.34 28.26
N LEU A 2 3.95 -4.48 28.90
CA LEU A 2 5.33 -4.93 29.20
C LEU A 2 5.99 -5.72 28.04
N GLY A 3 5.38 -5.69 26.86
CA GLY A 3 5.71 -6.59 25.75
C GLY A 3 4.73 -7.77 25.66
N TYR A 4 4.97 -8.64 24.68
CA TYR A 4 4.19 -9.87 24.49
C TYR A 4 4.77 -11.02 25.30
N LEU A 5 3.91 -11.92 25.79
CA LEU A 5 4.34 -13.15 26.44
C LEU A 5 5.24 -13.95 25.48
N ASN A 6 6.47 -14.26 25.92
CA ASN A 6 7.50 -14.98 25.17
C ASN A 6 8.07 -14.24 23.92
N ALA A 7 7.88 -12.93 23.79
CA ALA A 7 8.58 -12.17 22.75
C ALA A 7 10.03 -11.89 23.17
N THR A 8 10.96 -12.09 22.23
CA THR A 8 12.38 -11.76 22.39
C THR A 8 12.67 -10.28 22.10
N GLU A 9 11.75 -9.61 21.41
CA GLU A 9 11.79 -8.17 21.11
C GLU A 9 10.79 -7.44 22.00
N GLY A 10 11.22 -6.29 22.54
CA GLY A 10 10.49 -5.57 23.58
C GLY A 10 10.79 -4.08 23.61
N ILE A 11 10.65 -3.50 24.80
CA ILE A 11 11.04 -2.12 25.09
C ILE A 11 12.58 -2.01 24.96
N ASP A 12 13.07 -1.00 24.26
CA ASP A 12 14.51 -0.78 24.08
C ASP A 12 15.19 -0.24 25.35
N GLU A 13 16.52 -0.05 25.28
CA GLU A 13 17.34 0.42 26.42
C GLU A 13 16.90 1.80 26.94
N ASP A 14 16.27 2.60 26.10
CA ASP A 14 15.78 3.95 26.41
C ASP A 14 14.33 3.95 26.91
N GLY A 15 13.68 2.79 27.00
CA GLY A 15 12.31 2.67 27.48
C GLY A 15 11.24 2.83 26.40
N TRP A 16 11.60 2.83 25.11
CA TRP A 16 10.65 2.98 24.00
C TRP A 16 10.17 1.65 23.45
N HIS A 17 8.92 1.62 23.00
CA HIS A 17 8.33 0.48 22.30
C HIS A 17 8.05 0.84 20.84
N CYS A 18 8.71 0.17 19.90
CA CYS A 18 8.44 0.35 18.48
C CYS A 18 7.06 -0.20 18.12
N THR A 19 6.09 0.69 17.83
CA THR A 19 4.74 0.29 17.42
C THR A 19 4.72 -0.40 16.05
N GLY A 20 5.74 -0.12 15.23
CA GLY A 20 5.81 -0.51 13.84
C GLY A 20 4.94 0.36 12.92
N ASP A 21 4.32 1.42 13.44
CA ASP A 21 3.58 2.39 12.65
C ASP A 21 4.52 3.47 12.12
N LEU A 22 4.39 3.80 10.85
CA LEU A 22 5.10 4.91 10.23
C LEU A 22 4.22 6.15 10.35
N VAL A 23 4.79 7.22 10.89
CA VAL A 23 4.09 8.49 11.10
C VAL A 23 4.91 9.67 10.58
N GLU A 24 4.21 10.76 10.29
CA GLU A 24 4.77 12.07 10.00
C GLU A 24 4.25 13.04 11.05
N VAL A 25 5.15 13.87 11.61
CA VAL A 25 4.79 14.84 12.64
C VAL A 25 4.76 16.23 11.99
N ASP A 26 3.63 16.90 12.13
CA ASP A 26 3.41 18.26 11.64
C ASP A 26 2.83 19.15 12.75
N GLY A 27 3.70 19.90 13.43
CA GLY A 27 3.34 20.68 14.60
C GLY A 27 2.79 19.81 15.74
N GLU A 28 1.52 20.01 16.09
CA GLU A 28 0.80 19.23 17.11
C GLU A 28 0.14 17.96 16.55
N TRP A 29 0.23 17.72 15.24
CA TRP A 29 -0.44 16.63 14.56
C TRP A 29 0.51 15.47 14.25
N ILE A 30 -0.02 14.24 14.34
CA ILE A 30 0.64 13.02 13.91
C ILE A 30 -0.20 12.39 12.80
N MET A 31 0.37 12.29 11.61
CA MET A 31 -0.26 11.68 10.45
C MET A 31 0.25 10.25 10.26
N PHE A 32 -0.66 9.28 10.27
CA PHE A 32 -0.32 7.87 10.04
C PHE A 32 -0.09 7.59 8.56
N ARG A 33 1.08 7.05 8.24
CA ARG A 33 1.53 6.67 6.88
C ARG A 33 1.59 5.15 6.67
N GLY A 34 0.99 4.38 7.59
CA GLY A 34 0.91 2.92 7.51
C GLY A 34 1.91 2.22 8.42
N ARG A 35 2.44 1.07 7.98
CA ARG A 35 3.33 0.21 8.78
C ARG A 35 4.74 0.21 8.19
N CYS A 36 5.77 0.23 9.04
CA CYS A 36 7.16 0.16 8.59
C CYS A 36 7.48 -1.16 7.88
N THR A 37 6.78 -2.25 8.23
CA THR A 37 6.93 -3.57 7.60
C THR A 37 6.42 -3.65 6.17
N ASP A 38 5.63 -2.67 5.74
CA ASP A 38 4.91 -2.73 4.47
C ASP A 38 5.57 -1.86 3.38
N ILE A 39 6.73 -1.27 3.66
CA ILE A 39 7.43 -0.36 2.74
C ILE A 39 7.96 -1.10 1.51
N ILE A 40 7.69 -0.54 0.33
CA ILE A 40 8.22 -1.01 -0.96
C ILE A 40 9.50 -0.24 -1.27
N ASN A 41 10.55 -0.94 -1.70
CA ASN A 41 11.80 -0.34 -2.11
C ASN A 41 11.96 -0.37 -3.64
N VAL A 42 11.70 0.77 -4.28
CA VAL A 42 11.77 0.93 -5.74
C VAL A 42 13.06 1.64 -6.11
N GLY A 43 14.08 0.90 -6.51
CA GLY A 43 15.38 1.45 -6.91
C GLY A 43 16.04 2.30 -5.83
N GLY A 44 15.88 1.94 -4.55
CA GLY A 44 16.38 2.70 -3.40
C GLY A 44 15.39 3.72 -2.82
N GLN A 45 14.28 4.01 -3.53
CA GLN A 45 13.25 4.94 -3.06
C GLN A 45 12.20 4.21 -2.22
N LYS A 46 11.81 4.80 -1.09
CA LYS A 46 10.81 4.23 -0.18
C LYS A 46 9.41 4.64 -0.61
N VAL A 47 8.54 3.66 -0.79
CA VAL A 47 7.13 3.86 -1.12
C VAL A 47 6.27 3.27 -0.01
N ALA A 48 5.48 4.10 0.64
CA ALA A 48 4.43 3.68 1.53
C ALA A 48 3.22 3.26 0.69
N PRO A 49 2.80 1.98 0.71
CA PRO A 49 1.69 1.53 -0.13
C PRO A 49 0.39 2.31 0.09
N VAL A 50 0.10 2.67 1.35
CA VAL A 50 -1.14 3.38 1.72
C VAL A 50 -1.28 4.73 1.04
N GLU A 51 -0.16 5.42 0.76
CA GLU A 51 -0.17 6.69 0.04
C GLU A 51 -0.62 6.48 -1.42
N VAL A 52 -0.14 5.42 -2.05
CA VAL A 52 -0.53 5.06 -3.41
C VAL A 52 -2.00 4.63 -3.44
N GLU A 53 -2.44 3.84 -2.46
CA GLU A 53 -3.84 3.42 -2.32
C GLU A 53 -4.78 4.61 -2.17
N GLN A 54 -4.44 5.55 -1.30
CA GLN A 54 -5.23 6.77 -1.08
C GLN A 54 -5.41 7.58 -2.37
N VAL A 55 -4.36 7.70 -3.19
CA VAL A 55 -4.46 8.38 -4.49
C VAL A 55 -5.34 7.60 -5.46
N ILE A 56 -5.23 6.28 -5.51
CA ILE A 56 -6.05 5.44 -6.41
C ILE A 56 -7.53 5.47 -5.99
N LEU A 57 -7.82 5.45 -4.68
CA LEU A 57 -9.18 5.46 -4.13
C LEU A 57 -9.93 6.79 -4.33
N GLN A 58 -9.26 7.84 -4.80
CA GLN A 58 -9.92 9.08 -5.24
C GLN A 58 -10.68 8.91 -6.57
N LEU A 59 -10.51 7.79 -7.27
CA LEU A 59 -11.18 7.48 -8.51
C LEU A 59 -12.46 6.69 -8.21
N ASP A 60 -13.63 7.27 -8.49
CA ASP A 60 -14.94 6.69 -8.14
C ASP A 60 -15.20 5.28 -8.71
N PHE A 61 -14.51 4.93 -9.79
CA PHE A 61 -14.60 3.62 -10.43
C PHE A 61 -13.73 2.54 -9.76
N VAL A 62 -12.92 2.87 -8.75
CA VAL A 62 -12.14 1.93 -7.95
C VAL A 62 -12.81 1.74 -6.60
N GLN A 63 -13.33 0.54 -6.36
CA GLN A 63 -14.01 0.21 -5.11
C GLN A 63 -13.04 -0.23 -4.01
N GLU A 64 -12.06 -1.04 -4.38
CA GLU A 64 -11.03 -1.54 -3.46
C GLU A 64 -9.68 -1.52 -4.16
N VAL A 65 -8.60 -1.27 -3.40
CA VAL A 65 -7.23 -1.36 -3.91
C VAL A 65 -6.32 -1.95 -2.84
N ILE A 66 -5.41 -2.82 -3.27
CA ILE A 66 -4.25 -3.23 -2.50
C ILE A 66 -2.98 -2.94 -3.30
N VAL A 67 -2.08 -2.16 -2.71
CA VAL A 67 -0.75 -1.89 -3.27
C VAL A 67 0.31 -2.74 -2.59
N ARG A 68 1.22 -3.34 -3.36
CA ARG A 68 2.35 -4.11 -2.83
C ARG A 68 3.61 -3.97 -3.68
N GLY A 69 4.73 -4.35 -3.08
CA GLY A 69 6.00 -4.47 -3.78
C GLY A 69 6.07 -5.82 -4.49
N GLU A 70 6.35 -5.80 -5.78
CA GLU A 70 6.62 -7.00 -6.57
C GLU A 70 8.11 -7.04 -6.95
N PRO A 71 8.83 -8.17 -6.79
CA PRO A 71 10.23 -8.27 -7.16
C PRO A 71 10.49 -7.84 -8.60
N HIS A 72 11.58 -7.09 -8.82
CA HIS A 72 11.95 -6.60 -10.14
C HIS A 72 13.47 -6.62 -10.33
N ALA A 73 13.93 -7.22 -11.42
CA ALA A 73 15.35 -7.52 -11.64
C ALA A 73 16.29 -6.29 -11.56
N LEU A 74 15.81 -5.11 -11.99
CA LEU A 74 16.62 -3.90 -12.03
C LEU A 74 16.39 -2.96 -10.85
N LEU A 75 15.20 -2.99 -10.25
CA LEU A 75 14.76 -1.99 -9.27
C LEU A 75 14.67 -2.56 -7.85
N GLY A 76 14.95 -3.85 -7.68
CA GLY A 76 14.66 -4.59 -6.46
C GLY A 76 13.16 -4.90 -6.37
N GLN A 77 12.32 -3.87 -6.27
CA GLN A 77 10.87 -3.99 -6.33
C GLN A 77 10.24 -2.93 -7.25
N ILE A 78 9.01 -3.20 -7.69
CA ILE A 78 8.11 -2.25 -8.35
C ILE A 78 6.79 -2.16 -7.58
N VAL A 79 6.06 -1.07 -7.80
CA VAL A 79 4.71 -0.90 -7.25
C VAL A 79 3.72 -1.66 -8.13
N THR A 80 2.99 -2.58 -7.51
CA THR A 80 1.89 -3.33 -8.12
C THR A 80 0.59 -3.04 -7.39
N ALA A 81 -0.45 -2.65 -8.12
CA ALA A 81 -1.78 -2.39 -7.58
C ALA A 81 -2.76 -3.49 -8.03
N LYS A 82 -3.38 -4.18 -7.07
CA LYS A 82 -4.59 -4.99 -7.33
C LYS A 82 -5.80 -4.11 -7.06
N ILE A 83 -6.76 -4.09 -7.98
CA ILE A 83 -7.95 -3.24 -7.90
C ILE A 83 -9.21 -4.06 -8.08
N ARG A 84 -10.27 -3.72 -7.33
CA ARG A 84 -11.64 -4.10 -7.67
C ARG A 84 -12.35 -2.87 -8.20
N LEU A 85 -12.93 -2.99 -9.39
CA LEU A 85 -13.68 -1.91 -10.02
C LEU A 85 -15.11 -1.86 -9.46
N SER A 86 -15.68 -0.65 -9.42
CA SER A 86 -17.06 -0.43 -8.94
C SER A 86 -18.12 -0.83 -9.97
N ALA A 87 -17.74 -0.98 -11.25
CA ALA A 87 -18.63 -1.27 -12.37
C ALA A 87 -18.04 -2.36 -13.25
N ASP A 88 -18.88 -3.34 -13.64
CA ASP A 88 -18.49 -4.51 -14.42
C ASP A 88 -18.11 -4.17 -15.88
N ASP A 89 -18.55 -3.02 -16.40
CA ASP A 89 -18.40 -2.65 -17.81
C ASP A 89 -17.12 -1.85 -18.12
N LEU A 90 -16.32 -1.47 -17.12
CA LEU A 90 -15.08 -0.73 -17.38
C LEU A 90 -13.94 -1.69 -17.71
N ASP A 91 -13.48 -1.65 -18.95
CA ASP A 91 -12.31 -2.43 -19.39
C ASP A 91 -11.07 -2.13 -18.53
N ILE A 92 -10.40 -3.18 -18.08
CA ILE A 92 -9.24 -3.09 -17.18
C ILE A 92 -8.07 -2.32 -17.80
N LYS A 93 -7.87 -2.37 -19.13
CA LYS A 93 -6.76 -1.62 -19.75
C LYS A 93 -7.06 -0.12 -19.71
N GLU A 94 -8.30 0.27 -19.97
CA GLU A 94 -8.73 1.66 -19.86
C GLU A 94 -8.71 2.14 -18.40
N ALA A 95 -9.18 1.34 -17.45
CA ALA A 95 -9.06 1.64 -16.02
C ALA A 95 -7.60 1.83 -15.60
N ALA A 96 -6.71 0.91 -15.99
CA ALA A 96 -5.28 0.98 -15.66
C ALA A 96 -4.60 2.21 -16.29
N LYS A 97 -5.00 2.63 -17.48
CA LYS A 97 -4.51 3.87 -18.11
C LYS A 97 -4.92 5.10 -17.30
N ARG A 98 -6.19 5.19 -16.91
CA ARG A 98 -6.73 6.31 -16.09
C ARG A 98 -6.07 6.36 -14.71
N ILE A 99 -5.91 5.21 -14.07
CA ILE A 99 -5.22 5.09 -12.78
C ILE A 99 -3.78 5.57 -12.89
N ARG A 100 -3.00 5.09 -13.87
CA ARG A 100 -1.62 5.55 -14.05
C ARG A 100 -1.54 7.05 -14.31
N ALA A 101 -2.41 7.59 -15.16
CA ALA A 101 -2.45 9.02 -15.45
C ALA A 101 -2.77 9.85 -14.20
N HIS A 102 -3.72 9.40 -13.38
CA HIS A 102 -4.04 10.07 -12.11
C HIS A 102 -2.86 10.02 -11.14
N CYS A 103 -2.27 8.84 -10.93
CA CYS A 103 -1.10 8.68 -10.08
C CYS A 103 0.09 9.53 -10.54
N GLN A 104 0.33 9.65 -11.86
CA GLN A 104 1.41 10.49 -12.39
C GLN A 104 1.24 11.99 -12.10
N ARG A 105 0.00 12.47 -11.95
CA ARG A 105 -0.27 13.87 -11.59
C ARG A 105 -0.10 14.12 -10.09
N CYS A 106 -0.36 13.11 -9.25
CA CYS A 106 -0.42 13.26 -7.80
C CYS A 106 0.83 12.75 -7.08
N LEU A 107 1.61 11.86 -7.71
CA LEU A 107 2.72 11.15 -7.07
C LEU A 107 4.01 11.27 -7.90
N PRO A 108 5.18 11.25 -7.22
CA PRO A 108 6.45 11.03 -7.89
C PRO A 108 6.46 9.74 -8.71
N ARG A 109 7.20 9.76 -9.83
CA ARG A 109 7.22 8.66 -10.82
C ARG A 109 7.51 7.28 -10.21
N TYR A 110 8.39 7.19 -9.21
CA TYR A 110 8.77 5.91 -8.59
C TYR A 110 7.64 5.28 -7.73
N LYS A 111 6.60 6.05 -7.36
CA LYS A 111 5.43 5.55 -6.63
C LYS A 111 4.30 5.10 -7.56
N VAL A 112 4.35 5.46 -8.84
CA VAL A 112 3.30 5.13 -9.81
C VAL A 112 3.31 3.61 -10.07
N PRO A 113 2.15 2.92 -9.96
CA PRO A 113 2.07 1.49 -10.23
C PRO A 113 2.57 1.14 -11.64
N MET A 114 3.55 0.25 -11.73
CA MET A 114 4.00 -0.31 -13.00
C MET A 114 3.03 -1.40 -13.45
N ASN A 115 2.59 -2.23 -12.51
CA ASN A 115 1.62 -3.30 -12.75
C ASN A 115 0.28 -2.96 -12.08
N ILE A 116 -0.82 -3.18 -12.81
CA ILE A 116 -2.19 -2.97 -12.33
C ILE A 116 -3.02 -4.16 -12.77
N VAL A 117 -3.65 -4.83 -11.82
CA VAL A 117 -4.38 -6.09 -12.04
C VAL A 117 -5.79 -5.95 -11.46
N ALA A 118 -6.81 -6.30 -12.24
CA ALA A 118 -8.17 -6.41 -11.72
C ALA A 118 -8.35 -7.69 -10.92
N VAL A 119 -9.15 -7.62 -9.87
CA VAL A 119 -9.64 -8.78 -9.12
C VAL A 119 -11.16 -8.69 -9.00
N ASP A 120 -11.82 -9.84 -9.11
CA ASP A 120 -13.28 -9.91 -8.99
C ASP A 120 -13.72 -10.04 -7.53
N MET A 121 -12.90 -10.72 -6.71
CA MET A 121 -13.21 -10.98 -5.31
C MET A 121 -12.77 -9.83 -4.40
N SER A 122 -13.53 -9.61 -3.32
CA SER A 122 -13.15 -8.66 -2.28
C SER A 122 -11.82 -9.01 -1.64
N MET A 123 -10.99 -7.98 -1.46
CA MET A 123 -9.69 -8.06 -0.81
C MET A 123 -9.75 -7.65 0.68
N VAL A 124 -10.94 -7.34 1.20
CA VAL A 124 -11.17 -7.06 2.61
C VAL A 124 -11.82 -8.27 3.31
N ASP A 125 -11.52 -8.45 4.59
CA ASP A 125 -12.19 -9.48 5.39
C ASP A 125 -13.58 -9.04 5.89
N ALA A 126 -14.25 -9.91 6.63
CA ALA A 126 -15.58 -9.63 7.19
C ALA A 126 -15.62 -8.41 8.14
N ARG A 127 -14.47 -7.91 8.60
CA ARG A 127 -14.33 -6.69 9.40
C ARG A 127 -13.87 -5.49 8.56
N GLN A 128 -13.94 -5.62 7.24
CA GLN A 128 -13.47 -4.65 6.25
C GLN A 128 -11.95 -4.35 6.33
N LYS A 129 -11.15 -5.25 6.92
CA LYS A 129 -9.69 -5.07 6.97
C LYS A 129 -9.04 -5.56 5.68
N LEU A 130 -8.22 -4.71 5.07
CA LEU A 130 -7.41 -5.08 3.91
C LEU A 130 -6.39 -6.17 4.25
N ARG A 131 -6.33 -7.19 3.41
CA ARG A 131 -5.54 -8.42 3.61
C ARG A 131 -4.28 -8.43 2.74
N ARG A 132 -3.37 -7.48 2.94
CA ARG A 132 -2.19 -7.26 2.08
C ARG A 132 -1.29 -8.50 1.88
N ARG A 133 -1.11 -9.35 2.91
CA ARG A 133 -0.21 -10.53 2.85
C ARG A 133 -0.86 -11.78 2.25
N SER A 134 -2.19 -11.90 2.27
CA SER A 134 -2.89 -13.12 1.86
C SER A 134 -3.52 -13.05 0.47
N VAL A 135 -3.45 -11.89 -0.19
CA VAL A 135 -3.80 -11.79 -1.61
C VAL A 135 -2.61 -12.26 -2.43
N ALA A 136 -2.73 -13.40 -3.13
CA ALA A 136 -1.65 -13.94 -3.97
C ALA A 136 -1.29 -12.97 -5.13
N LEU A 137 -0.10 -13.11 -5.70
CA LEU A 137 0.16 -12.72 -7.10
C LEU A 137 -0.28 -13.93 -7.91
N ASP A 138 -1.34 -13.77 -8.71
CA ASP A 138 -1.73 -14.78 -9.68
C ASP A 138 -0.91 -14.54 -10.95
#